data_AF-A0A8T5RF88-F1
#
_entry.id   AF-A0A8T5RF88-F1
#
_cell.length_a   1.000
_cell.length_b   1.000
_cell.length_c   1.000
_cell.angle_alpha   90.00
_cell.angle_beta   90.00
_cell.angle_gamma   90.00
#
_symmetry.space_group_name_H-M   'P 1'
#
loop_
_entity.id
_entity.type
_entity.pdbx_description
1 polymer ?
#
loop_
_entity_poly.entity_id
_entity_poly.type
_entity_poly.pdbx_seq_one_letter_code
_entity_poly.pdbx_strand_id
1 'polypeptide(L)'
;AIGDIIGSCIVDSTLSIAIGQLLFPQEVSANFAVPAILFTICVSLIVVLVVSKRQVMDKKSGILFISLYLISIPILITFYVNLV
;
A
#
# COMPACT_ATOMS: atom_id res chain seq x y z
N ALA A 1 -16.17 11.54 -8.95
CA ALA A 1 -15.55 10.22 -9.21
C ALA A 1 -14.11 10.17 -8.71
N ILE A 2 -13.13 10.86 -9.33
CA ILE A 2 -11.72 10.82 -8.87
C ILE A 2 -11.55 11.26 -7.40
N GLY A 3 -12.18 12.36 -7.00
CA GLY A 3 -12.07 12.87 -5.61
C GLY A 3 -12.67 11.93 -4.56
N ASP A 4 -13.69 11.16 -4.95
CA ASP A 4 -14.35 10.17 -4.07
C ASP A 4 -13.45 8.93 -3.89
N ILE A 5 -12.80 8.49 -4.98
CA ILE A 5 -11.80 7.41 -4.96
C ILE A 5 -10.58 7.82 -4.13
N ILE A 6 -10.03 9.02 -4.35
CA ILE A 6 -8.86 9.49 -3.59
C ILE A 6 -9.23 9.73 -2.12
N GLY A 7 -10.37 10.38 -1.86
CA GLY A 7 -10.83 10.67 -0.50
C GLY A 7 -11.07 9.40 0.31
N SER A 8 -11.73 8.40 -0.27
CA SER A 8 -11.93 7.11 0.39
C SER A 8 -10.61 6.38 0.65
N CYS A 9 -9.65 6.38 -0.28
CA CYS A 9 -8.34 5.78 -0.05
C CYS A 9 -7.53 6.48 1.06
N ILE A 10 -7.62 7.81 1.17
CA ILE A 10 -6.95 8.55 2.25
C ILE A 10 -7.56 8.18 3.60
N VAL A 11 -8.90 8.17 3.70
CA VAL A 11 -9.60 7.79 4.93
C VAL A 11 -9.30 6.34 5.30
N ASP A 12 -9.25 5.43 4.33
CA ASP A 12 -8.95 4.02 4.57
C ASP A 12 -7.50 3.80 5.04
N SER A 13 -6.53 4.44 4.38
CA SER A 13 -5.10 4.30 4.73
C SER A 13 -4.68 5.01 6.02
N THR A 14 -5.46 5.98 6.51
CA THR A 14 -5.13 6.75 7.72
C THR A 14 -6.08 6.44 8.86
N LEU A 15 -7.34 6.83 8.70
CA LEU A 15 -8.34 6.77 9.76
C LEU A 15 -8.75 5.33 10.09
N SER A 16 -9.01 4.50 9.08
CA SER A 16 -9.40 3.10 9.28
C SER A 16 -8.31 2.30 10.00
N ILE A 17 -7.05 2.44 9.56
CA ILE A 17 -5.89 1.80 10.18
C ILE A 17 -5.65 2.32 11.61
N ALA A 18 -5.74 3.64 11.83
CA ALA A 18 -5.50 4.24 13.14
C ALA A 18 -6.55 3.84 14.18
N ILE A 19 -7.83 3.77 13.78
CA ILE A 19 -8.91 3.31 14.68
C ILE A 19 -8.66 1.87 15.13
N GLY A 20 -8.19 0.99 14.23
CA GLY A 20 -7.83 -0.38 14.58
C GLY A 20 -6.78 -0.45 15.70
N GLN A 21 -5.71 0.33 15.58
CA GLN A 21 -4.65 0.41 16.60
C GLN A 21 -5.10 1.10 17.88
N LEU A 22 -6.05 2.04 17.81
CA LEU A 22 -6.61 2.74 18.97
C LEU A 22 -7.46 1.79 19.83
N LEU A 23 -8.28 0.95 19.21
CA LEU A 23 -9.15 0.00 19.91
C LEU A 23 -8.42 -1.29 20.33
N PHE A 24 -7.47 -1.74 19.50
CA PHE A 24 -6.70 -2.96 19.73
C PHE A 24 -5.21 -2.68 19.53
N PRO A 25 -4.52 -2.17 20.56
CA PRO A 25 -3.10 -1.86 20.46
C PRO A 25 -2.31 -3.16 20.22
N GLN A 26 -1.61 -3.22 19.10
CA GLN A 26 -0.76 -4.35 18.73
C GLN A 26 0.70 -3.90 18.65
N GLU A 27 1.61 -4.65 19.27
CA GLU A 27 3.02 -4.36 19.17
C GLU A 27 3.51 -4.63 17.75
N VAL A 28 3.95 -3.57 17.07
CA VAL A 28 4.53 -3.66 15.73
C VAL A 28 6.05 -3.69 15.87
N SER A 29 6.67 -4.81 15.50
CA SER A 29 8.14 -4.92 15.52
C SER A 29 8.76 -3.96 14.50
N ALA A 30 9.71 -3.14 14.95
CA ALA A 30 10.41 -2.18 14.10
C ALA A 30 11.16 -2.85 12.93
N ASN A 31 11.67 -4.07 13.14
CA ASN A 31 12.35 -4.84 12.09
C ASN A 31 11.43 -5.23 10.92
N PHE A 32 10.11 -5.35 11.17
CA PHE A 32 9.12 -5.61 10.13
C PHE A 32 8.51 -4.31 9.57
N ALA A 33 8.29 -3.32 10.43
CA ALA A 33 7.66 -2.05 10.04
C ALA A 33 8.51 -1.26 9.04
N VAL A 34 9.82 -1.15 9.28
CA VAL A 34 10.73 -0.36 8.43
C VAL A 34 10.73 -0.82 6.97
N PRO A 35 11.00 -2.11 6.64
CA PRO A 35 10.99 -2.56 5.24
C PRO A 35 9.60 -2.46 4.60
N ALA A 36 8.52 -2.72 5.34
CA ALA A 36 7.16 -2.61 4.84
C ALA A 36 6.79 -1.16 4.47
N ILE A 37 7.14 -0.19 5.32
CA ILE A 37 6.90 1.23 5.07
C ILE A 37 7.72 1.70 3.86
N LEU A 38 9.00 1.32 3.78
CA LEU A 38 9.86 1.71 2.66
C LEU A 38 9.30 1.20 1.33
N PHE A 39 8.91 -0.08 1.29
CA PHE A 39 8.31 -0.70 0.12
C PHE A 39 7.00 0.01 -0.28
N THR A 40 6.14 0.32 0.69
CA THR A 40 4.86 1.00 0.46
C THR A 40 5.07 2.40 -0.11
N ILE A 41 6.04 3.17 0.41
CA ILE A 41 6.36 4.50 -0.12
C ILE A 41 6.90 4.39 -1.55
N CYS A 42 7.82 3.46 -1.83
CA CYS A 42 8.35 3.27 -3.18
C CYS A 42 7.25 2.89 -4.19
N VAL A 43 6.39 1.94 -3.83
CA VAL A 43 5.29 1.48 -4.69
C VAL A 43 4.25 2.58 -4.91
N SER A 44 3.83 3.28 -3.86
CA SER A 44 2.86 4.38 -3.99
C SER A 44 3.40 5.52 -4.86
N LEU A 45 4.69 5.83 -4.78
CA LEU A 45 5.34 6.82 -5.64
C LEU A 45 5.32 6.38 -7.11
N ILE A 46 5.61 5.10 -7.40
CA ILE A 46 5.50 4.55 -8.77
C ILE A 46 4.06 4.68 -9.29
N VAL A 47 3.07 4.31 -8.47
CA VAL A 47 1.64 4.39 -8.84
C VAL A 47 1.26 5.84 -9.13
N VAL A 48 1.59 6.78 -8.24
CA VAL A 48 1.28 8.20 -8.41
C VAL A 48 1.96 8.76 -9.66
N LEU A 49 3.20 8.39 -9.95
CA LEU A 49 3.90 8.82 -11.18
C LEU A 49 3.22 8.27 -12.45
N VAL A 50 2.84 6.99 -12.45
CA VAL A 50 2.15 6.37 -13.58
C VAL A 50 0.78 7.02 -13.81
N VAL A 51 0.01 7.25 -12.76
CA VAL A 51 -1.31 7.91 -12.83
C VAL A 51 -1.16 9.36 -13.28
N SER A 52 -0.22 10.11 -12.67
CA SER A 52 -0.01 11.53 -12.98
C SER A 52 0.44 11.76 -14.42
N LYS A 53 1.24 10.85 -14.97
CA LYS A 53 1.72 10.95 -16.36
C LYS A 53 0.67 10.56 -17.40
N ARG A 54 -0.19 9.58 -17.10
CA ARG A 54 -1.20 9.11 -18.07
C ARG A 54 -2.56 9.78 -17.93
N GLN A 55 -2.95 10.27 -16.75
CA GLN A 55 -4.24 10.91 -16.40
C GLN A 55 -5.52 10.12 -16.79
N VAL A 56 -5.38 8.99 -17.50
CA VAL A 56 -6.42 8.08 -17.95
C VAL A 56 -6.09 6.69 -17.42
N MET A 57 -7.06 6.08 -16.74
CA MET A 57 -6.90 4.75 -16.15
C MET A 57 -7.23 3.68 -17.18
N ASP A 58 -6.28 3.41 -18.08
CA ASP A 58 -6.39 2.34 -19.08
C ASP A 58 -6.33 0.95 -18.43
N LYS A 59 -6.90 -0.07 -19.10
CA LYS A 59 -6.78 -1.48 -18.70
C LYS A 59 -5.33 -1.91 -18.45
N LYS A 60 -4.37 -1.35 -19.21
CA LYS A 60 -2.93 -1.62 -19.05
C LYS A 60 -2.37 -1.11 -17.72
N SER A 61 -2.79 0.07 -17.29
CA SER A 61 -2.40 0.65 -15.99
C SER A 61 -3.02 -0.13 -14.84
N GLY A 62 -4.29 -0.56 -14.98
CA GLY A 62 -4.96 -1.42 -14.00
C GLY A 62 -4.26 -2.77 -13.80
N ILE A 63 -3.86 -3.44 -14.90
CA ILE A 63 -3.09 -4.69 -14.85
C ILE A 63 -1.74 -4.48 -14.14
N LEU A 64 -1.07 -3.37 -14.39
CA LEU A 64 0.19 -3.03 -13.71
C LEU A 64 -0.01 -2.91 -12.20
N PHE A 65 -1.07 -2.22 -11.74
CA PHE A 65 -1.35 -2.06 -10.32
C PHE A 65 -1.75 -3.38 -9.65
N ILE A 66 -2.57 -4.22 -10.31
CA ILE A 66 -2.90 -5.56 -9.82
C ILE A 66 -1.63 -6.43 -9.70
N SER A 67 -0.74 -6.38 -10.69
CA SER A 67 0.51 -7.14 -10.69
C SER A 67 1.41 -6.72 -9.53
N LEU A 68 1.55 -5.41 -9.30
CA LEU A 68 2.30 -4.86 -8.16
C LEU A 68 1.74 -5.36 -6.82
N TYR A 69 0.42 -5.43 -6.68
CA TYR A 69 -0.23 -5.94 -5.49
C TYR A 69 0.03 -7.45 -5.28
N LEU A 70 -0.08 -8.24 -6.34
CA LEU A 70 0.20 -9.68 -6.27
C LEU A 70 1.66 -9.98 -5.92
N ILE A 71 2.61 -9.17 -6.41
CA ILE A 71 4.04 -9.29 -6.07
C ILE A 71 4.32 -8.86 -4.62
N SER A 72 3.52 -7.95 -4.05
CA SER A 72 3.68 -7.52 -2.66
C SER A 72 3.46 -8.66 -1.65
N ILE A 73 2.52 -9.58 -1.91
CA ILE A 73 2.18 -10.68 -1.01
C ILE A 73 3.37 -11.64 -0.74
N PRO A 74 4.04 -12.22 -1.75
CA PRO A 74 5.18 -13.11 -1.52
C PRO A 74 6.39 -12.36 -0.93
N ILE A 75 6.58 -11.08 -1.24
CA ILE A 75 7.64 -10.26 -0.64
C ILE A 75 7.39 -10.13 0.87
N LEU A 76 6.16 -9.76 1.27
CA LEU A 76 5.80 -9.64 2.68
C LEU A 76 5.97 -10.97 3.43
N ILE A 77 5.53 -12.08 2.82
CA ILE A 77 5.68 -13.42 3.38
C ILE A 77 7.16 -13.78 3.56
N THR A 78 8.00 -13.48 2.58
CA THR A 78 9.45 -13.78 2.66
C THR A 78 10.12 -13.01 3.79
N PHE A 79 9.77 -11.72 3.97
CA PHE A 79 10.26 -10.91 5.09
C PHE A 79 9.76 -11.44 6.45
N TYR A 80 8.51 -11.89 6.51
CA TYR A 80 7.97 -12.51 7.72
C TYR A 80 8.71 -13.80 8.08
N VAL A 81 8.92 -14.70 7.10
CA VAL A 81 9.62 -15.97 7.30
C VAL A 81 11.10 -15.79 7.63
N ASN A 82 11.76 -14.76 7.14
CA ASN A 82 13.16 -14.45 7.53
C ASN A 82 13.28 -13.93 8.97
N LEU A 83 12.18 -13.48 9.56
CA LEU A 83 12.15 -12.83 10.87
C LEU A 83 11.73 -13.78 12.02
N VAL A 84 11.10 -14.92 11.68
CA VAL A 84 10.72 -16.03 12.59
C VAL A 84 11.82 -17.08 12.61
#